data_AF-A0A329VDT0-F1
#
_entry.id   AF-A0A329VDT0-F1
#
_cell.length_a   1.000
_cell.length_b   1.000
_cell.length_c   1.000
_cell.angle_alpha   90.00
_cell.angle_beta   90.00
_cell.angle_gamma   90.00
#
_symmetry.space_group_name_H-M   'P 1'
#
loop_
_entity.id
_entity.type
_entity.pdbx_description
1 polymer ?
#
loop_
_entity_poly.entity_id
_entity_poly.type
_entity_poly.pdbx_seq_one_letter_code
_entity_poly.pdbx_strand_id
1 'polypeptide(L)'
;MKLKNTINVVTIAILSLSVISESMAAIALDRTRVVFNGEDKSISMDISNQNKELPYLAQGWIEDEQGNKINGPLVVTPPVQRVEPGAKSQVKIESLPTIAQLPQDRESLFYFNLREIPPRSKKPNTLQIALQTRIKLFYRPKAIFASRTDLDNPWQEKMTLTRQGDRYQVNNPTPYYITVVDAASQLKGKTVVDFKPLMIAPKSNVVLSGSAGALGGAPVLTYVNDYGGRPQLIFSCSGNHCQVNYD
;
A
#
# COMPACT_ATOMS: atom_id res chain seq x y z
N MET A 1 48.53 5.54 -27.13
CA MET A 1 48.22 6.46 -26.00
C MET A 1 46.72 6.73 -25.80
N LYS A 2 45.86 6.70 -26.84
CA LYS A 2 44.41 6.96 -26.71
C LYS A 2 43.60 5.90 -25.95
N LEU A 3 44.00 4.63 -25.98
CA LEU A 3 43.27 3.51 -25.36
C LEU A 3 43.27 3.51 -23.82
N LYS A 4 44.37 4.00 -23.19
CA LYS A 4 44.49 4.11 -21.73
C LYS A 4 43.60 5.22 -21.14
N ASN A 5 43.39 6.32 -21.88
CA ASN A 5 42.50 7.40 -21.45
C ASN A 5 41.03 7.00 -21.54
N THR A 6 40.61 6.22 -22.54
CA THR A 6 39.23 5.71 -22.63
C THR A 6 38.90 4.71 -21.53
N ILE A 7 39.85 3.86 -21.11
CA ILE A 7 39.63 2.93 -19.99
C ILE A 7 39.41 3.71 -18.69
N ASN A 8 40.23 4.72 -18.39
CA ASN A 8 40.08 5.53 -17.16
C ASN A 8 38.78 6.35 -17.12
N VAL A 9 38.26 6.81 -18.27
CA VAL A 9 36.99 7.54 -18.33
C VAL A 9 35.79 6.62 -18.09
N VAL A 10 35.83 5.37 -18.57
CA VAL A 10 34.78 4.37 -18.32
C VAL A 10 34.75 3.96 -16.84
N THR A 11 35.90 3.82 -16.17
CA THR A 11 35.95 3.46 -14.74
C THR A 11 35.38 4.57 -13.85
N ILE A 12 35.61 5.85 -14.18
CA ILE A 12 35.08 7.00 -13.42
C ILE A 12 33.56 7.15 -13.64
N ALA A 13 33.06 6.86 -14.85
CA ALA A 13 31.64 6.85 -15.14
C ALA A 13 30.89 5.72 -14.41
N ILE A 14 31.50 4.55 -14.22
CA ILE A 14 30.88 3.44 -13.48
C ILE A 14 30.86 3.70 -11.96
N LEU A 15 31.88 4.40 -11.42
CA LEU A 15 31.96 4.69 -9.97
C LEU A 15 31.01 5.81 -9.50
N SER A 16 30.46 6.60 -10.43
CA SER A 16 29.53 7.70 -10.11
C SER A 16 28.05 7.29 -10.10
N LEU A 17 27.72 6.06 -10.52
CA LEU A 17 26.35 5.53 -10.56
C LEU A 17 25.92 4.73 -9.31
N SER A 18 26.76 4.60 -8.29
CA SER A 18 26.50 3.74 -7.12
C SER A 18 26.12 4.46 -5.82
N VAL A 19 25.92 5.78 -5.82
CA VAL A 19 25.28 6.48 -4.71
C VAL A 19 23.76 6.38 -4.81
N ILE A 20 23.25 5.16 -4.67
CA ILE A 20 21.85 4.93 -4.32
C ILE A 20 21.76 5.31 -2.84
N SER A 21 21.22 6.49 -2.55
CA SER A 21 20.90 6.88 -1.19
C SER A 21 19.75 5.98 -0.73
N GLU A 22 20.07 4.91 -0.02
CA GLU A 22 19.05 4.13 0.69
C GLU A 22 18.34 5.09 1.66
N SER A 23 17.01 5.18 1.55
CA SER A 23 16.24 5.99 2.49
C SER A 23 16.45 5.41 3.89
N MET A 24 17.09 6.16 4.78
CA MET A 24 17.45 5.69 6.11
C MET A 24 16.26 5.74 7.06
N ALA A 25 15.26 4.88 6.85
CA ALA A 25 14.36 4.53 7.93
C ALA A 25 15.12 3.64 8.90
N ALA A 26 15.18 4.00 10.18
CA ALA A 26 15.81 3.12 11.14
C ALA A 26 14.88 1.92 11.37
N ILE A 27 13.59 2.12 11.64
CA ILE A 27 12.63 1.01 11.76
C ILE A 27 11.89 0.79 10.44
N ALA A 28 12.20 -0.31 9.76
CA ALA A 28 11.50 -0.78 8.56
C ALA A 28 10.47 -1.87 8.90
N LEU A 29 9.38 -1.92 8.12
CA LEU A 29 8.30 -2.90 8.19
C LEU A 29 8.34 -3.81 6.96
N ASP A 30 7.97 -5.09 7.11
CA ASP A 30 8.05 -6.11 6.06
C ASP A 30 7.04 -5.98 4.90
N ARG A 31 6.01 -5.14 5.05
CA ARG A 31 4.93 -4.99 4.07
C ARG A 31 4.32 -3.60 4.03
N THR A 32 3.61 -3.31 2.93
CA THR A 32 2.97 -2.01 2.67
C THR A 32 1.47 -1.99 2.96
N ARG A 33 0.89 -3.14 3.30
CA ARG A 33 -0.50 -3.31 3.74
C ARG A 33 -0.66 -4.63 4.49
N VAL A 34 -1.71 -4.73 5.29
CA VAL A 34 -2.03 -5.94 6.07
C VAL A 34 -3.44 -6.36 5.75
N VAL A 35 -3.65 -7.67 5.55
CA VAL A 35 -4.97 -8.30 5.56
C VAL A 35 -5.05 -9.14 6.82
N PHE A 36 -5.95 -8.77 7.72
CA PHE A 36 -6.27 -9.52 8.93
C PHE A 36 -7.44 -10.45 8.62
N ASN A 37 -7.20 -11.76 8.60
CA ASN A 37 -8.25 -12.74 8.39
C ASN A 37 -9.11 -12.85 9.65
N GLY A 38 -10.44 -12.71 9.51
CA GLY A 38 -11.35 -12.71 10.65
C GLY A 38 -11.51 -14.05 11.39
N GLU A 39 -10.89 -15.12 10.89
CA GLU A 39 -10.82 -16.41 11.59
C GLU A 39 -9.55 -16.50 12.47
N ASP A 40 -8.52 -15.70 12.17
CA ASP A 40 -7.30 -15.64 12.94
C ASP A 40 -7.50 -14.77 14.18
N LYS A 41 -6.96 -15.21 15.32
CA LYS A 41 -6.94 -14.38 16.54
C LYS A 41 -5.92 -13.25 16.44
N SER A 42 -4.91 -13.41 15.58
CA SER A 42 -3.81 -12.47 15.44
C SER A 42 -2.99 -12.68 14.18
N ILE A 43 -2.26 -11.65 13.77
CA ILE A 43 -1.25 -11.69 12.71
C ILE A 43 0.04 -11.00 13.19
N SER A 44 1.20 -11.56 12.83
CA SER A 44 2.51 -10.95 13.12
C SER A 44 3.06 -10.25 11.89
N MET A 45 3.76 -9.14 12.13
CA MET A 45 4.54 -8.43 11.12
C MET A 45 5.97 -8.27 11.61
N ASP A 46 6.92 -8.51 10.71
CA ASP A 46 8.33 -8.31 11.01
C ASP A 46 8.71 -6.84 10.92
N ILE A 47 9.45 -6.37 11.92
CA ILE A 47 10.11 -5.07 11.92
C ILE A 47 11.62 -5.25 12.03
N SER A 48 12.38 -4.32 11.49
CA SER A 48 13.85 -4.38 11.53
C SER A 48 14.45 -3.02 11.75
N ASN A 49 15.43 -2.93 12.65
CA ASN A 49 16.27 -1.76 12.78
C ASN A 49 17.40 -1.81 11.72
N GLN A 50 17.28 -0.99 10.68
CA GLN A 50 18.27 -0.84 9.62
C GLN A 50 19.46 0.00 10.06
N ASN A 51 19.35 0.77 11.15
CA ASN A 51 20.49 1.45 11.75
C ASN A 51 21.40 0.41 12.43
N LYS A 52 22.68 0.37 12.03
CA LYS A 52 23.67 -0.61 12.53
C LYS A 52 24.42 -0.14 13.77
N GLU A 53 24.24 1.11 14.18
CA GLU A 53 24.99 1.73 15.28
C GLU A 53 24.13 2.05 16.49
N LEU A 54 22.88 2.46 16.26
CA LEU A 54 22.01 3.02 17.27
C LEU A 54 20.74 2.19 17.48
N PRO A 55 20.31 2.01 18.75
CA PRO A 55 19.04 1.38 19.07
C PRO A 55 17.89 2.37 18.87
N TYR A 56 16.73 1.86 18.50
CA TYR A 56 15.51 2.66 18.30
C TYR A 56 14.36 2.06 19.10
N LEU A 57 13.39 2.87 19.51
CA LEU A 57 12.09 2.33 19.90
C LEU A 57 11.17 2.28 18.68
N ALA A 58 10.35 1.24 18.60
CA ALA A 58 9.28 1.10 17.63
C ALA A 58 7.96 1.16 18.40
N GLN A 59 7.12 2.15 18.06
CA GLN A 59 5.79 2.33 18.64
C GLN A 59 4.71 2.00 17.61
N GLY A 60 3.81 1.07 17.96
CA GLY A 60 2.74 0.62 17.10
C GLY A 60 1.35 0.97 17.64
N TRP A 61 0.41 1.34 16.76
CA TRP A 61 -1.01 1.51 17.09
C TRP A 61 -1.92 1.33 15.88
N ILE A 62 -3.23 1.15 16.14
CA ILE A 62 -4.28 1.12 15.12
C ILE A 62 -5.05 2.43 15.11
N GLU A 63 -5.45 2.87 13.92
CA GLU A 63 -6.44 3.91 13.69
C GLU A 63 -7.67 3.36 12.94
N ASP A 64 -8.82 3.98 13.17
CA ASP A 64 -10.02 3.78 12.35
C ASP A 64 -9.87 4.40 10.94
N GLU A 65 -10.90 4.23 10.10
CA GLU A 65 -10.94 4.80 8.74
C GLU A 65 -10.83 6.33 8.73
N GLN A 66 -11.26 7.01 9.80
CA GLN A 66 -11.20 8.46 9.95
C GLN A 66 -9.83 8.94 10.47
N GLY A 67 -8.92 8.03 10.84
CA GLY A 67 -7.59 8.33 11.35
C GLY A 67 -7.53 8.56 12.85
N ASN A 68 -8.59 8.26 13.60
CA ASN A 68 -8.54 8.34 15.06
C ASN A 68 -7.86 7.10 15.62
N LYS A 69 -6.95 7.30 16.58
CA LYS A 69 -6.35 6.18 17.31
C LYS A 69 -7.42 5.46 18.15
N ILE A 70 -7.49 4.14 18.00
CA ILE A 70 -8.47 3.28 18.67
C ILE A 70 -7.78 2.23 19.55
N ASN A 71 -8.55 1.67 20.49
CA ASN A 71 -8.11 0.59 21.40
C ASN A 71 -8.88 -0.73 21.16
N GLY A 72 -9.56 -0.84 20.01
CA GLY A 72 -10.36 -1.98 19.61
C GLY A 72 -11.15 -1.65 18.34
N PRO A 73 -11.56 -2.64 17.52
CA PRO A 73 -11.55 -4.07 17.81
C PRO A 73 -10.22 -4.79 17.53
N LEU A 74 -9.23 -4.09 16.98
CA LEU A 74 -7.87 -4.58 16.75
C LEU A 74 -6.88 -3.78 17.61
N VAL A 75 -5.90 -4.47 18.18
CA VAL A 75 -4.85 -3.85 19.03
C VAL A 75 -3.47 -4.33 18.64
N VAL A 76 -2.45 -3.51 18.94
CA VAL A 76 -1.05 -3.79 18.65
C VAL A 76 -0.30 -4.19 19.91
N THR A 77 0.41 -5.31 19.86
CA THR A 77 1.22 -5.85 20.95
C THR A 77 2.65 -6.18 20.48
N PRO A 78 3.70 -5.69 21.16
CA PRO A 78 3.67 -4.65 22.19
C PRO A 78 3.41 -3.26 21.58
N PRO A 79 2.83 -2.31 22.32
CA PRO A 79 2.59 -0.95 21.82
C PRO A 79 3.88 -0.15 21.64
N VAL A 80 4.93 -0.46 22.42
CA VAL A 80 6.28 0.10 22.28
C VAL A 80 7.29 -1.00 22.58
N GLN A 81 8.35 -1.10 21.76
CA GLN A 81 9.46 -2.01 22.00
C GLN A 81 10.78 -1.38 21.57
N ARG A 82 11.87 -1.81 22.20
CA ARG A 82 13.22 -1.42 21.82
C ARG A 82 13.80 -2.43 20.83
N VAL A 83 14.37 -1.93 19.74
CA VAL A 83 15.01 -2.74 18.70
C VAL A 83 16.49 -2.34 18.63
N GLU A 84 17.37 -3.28 18.96
CA GLU A 84 18.82 -3.08 18.96
C GLU A 84 19.37 -2.82 17.54
N PRO A 85 20.59 -2.26 17.41
CA PRO A 85 21.17 -1.97 16.11
C PRO A 85 21.22 -3.21 15.21
N GLY A 86 20.73 -3.10 13.98
CA GLY A 86 20.70 -4.20 13.01
C GLY A 86 19.73 -5.34 13.34
N ALA A 87 19.02 -5.28 14.48
CA ALA A 87 18.17 -6.37 14.94
C ALA A 87 16.81 -6.41 14.23
N LYS A 88 16.21 -7.61 14.23
CA LYS A 88 14.81 -7.82 13.82
C LYS A 88 13.95 -8.06 15.06
N SER A 89 12.68 -7.68 14.98
CA SER A 89 11.67 -7.98 15.97
C SER A 89 10.31 -8.17 15.30
N GLN A 90 9.27 -8.47 16.07
CA GLN A 90 7.91 -8.62 15.59
C GLN A 90 6.94 -7.71 16.33
N VAL A 91 5.92 -7.27 15.60
CA VAL A 91 4.74 -6.59 16.12
C VAL A 91 3.54 -7.46 15.78
N LYS A 92 2.68 -7.70 16.76
CA LYS A 92 1.48 -8.53 16.62
C LYS A 92 0.24 -7.63 16.60
N ILE A 93 -0.66 -7.87 15.66
CA ILE A 93 -2.02 -7.32 15.70
C ILE A 93 -2.93 -8.41 16.24
N GLU A 94 -3.72 -8.10 17.25
CA GLU A 94 -4.61 -9.05 17.92
C GLU A 94 -6.06 -8.55 17.84
N SER A 95 -6.99 -9.49 17.68
CA SER A 95 -8.42 -9.20 17.70
C SER A 95 -8.98 -9.26 19.11
N LEU A 96 -9.87 -8.31 19.41
CA LEU A 96 -10.69 -8.30 20.61
C LEU A 96 -12.08 -8.88 20.30
N PRO A 97 -12.86 -9.33 21.30
CA PRO A 97 -14.21 -9.85 21.07
C PRO A 97 -15.15 -8.89 20.33
N THR A 98 -14.91 -7.58 20.44
CA THR A 98 -15.67 -6.55 19.70
C THR A 98 -15.47 -6.60 18.18
N ILE A 99 -14.52 -7.39 17.67
CA ILE A 99 -14.35 -7.63 16.23
C ILE A 99 -15.61 -8.23 15.58
N ALA A 100 -16.42 -8.97 16.36
CA ALA A 100 -17.68 -9.54 15.89
C ALA A 100 -18.75 -8.48 15.56
N GLN A 101 -18.56 -7.22 15.97
CA GLN A 101 -19.45 -6.11 15.65
C GLN A 101 -19.18 -5.52 14.27
N LEU A 102 -18.05 -5.85 13.65
CA LEU A 102 -17.75 -5.40 12.29
C LEU A 102 -18.65 -6.09 11.27
N PRO A 103 -18.92 -5.44 10.12
CA PRO A 103 -19.59 -6.08 8.99
C PRO A 103 -18.92 -7.40 8.63
N GLN A 104 -19.72 -8.46 8.50
CA GLN A 104 -19.24 -9.80 8.15
C GLN A 104 -19.40 -10.12 6.65
N ASP A 105 -20.01 -9.21 5.88
CA ASP A 105 -20.30 -9.36 4.44
C ASP A 105 -19.35 -8.55 3.53
N ARG A 106 -18.40 -7.81 4.12
CA ARG A 106 -17.46 -6.91 3.44
C ARG A 106 -16.24 -6.63 4.31
N GLU A 107 -15.16 -6.16 3.70
CA GLU A 107 -13.98 -5.70 4.43
C GLU A 107 -14.28 -4.45 5.27
N SER A 108 -13.55 -4.30 6.38
CA SER A 108 -13.48 -3.06 7.17
C SER A 108 -12.07 -2.49 7.12
N LEU A 109 -11.96 -1.16 6.95
CA LEU A 109 -10.67 -0.48 6.88
C LEU A 109 -10.21 0.03 8.24
N PHE A 110 -8.94 -0.21 8.51
CA PHE A 110 -8.15 0.40 9.58
C PHE A 110 -6.81 0.87 9.01
N TYR A 111 -6.03 1.58 9.82
CA TYR A 111 -4.63 1.87 9.53
C TYR A 111 -3.73 1.37 10.64
N PHE A 112 -2.69 0.62 10.27
CA PHE A 112 -1.60 0.31 11.18
C PHE A 112 -0.53 1.39 11.07
N ASN A 113 -0.13 1.91 12.22
CA ASN A 113 0.92 2.91 12.33
C ASN A 113 2.11 2.34 13.08
N LEU A 114 3.31 2.61 12.56
CA LEU A 114 4.58 2.27 13.18
C LEU A 114 5.47 3.53 13.18
N ARG A 115 5.73 4.07 14.36
CA ARG A 115 6.59 5.24 14.56
C ARG A 115 7.90 4.83 15.22
N GLU A 116 9.01 5.23 14.63
CA GLU A 116 10.30 5.08 15.28
C GLU A 116 10.54 6.22 16.27
N ILE A 117 11.24 5.94 17.37
CA ILE A 117 11.68 6.95 18.33
C ILE A 117 13.20 6.82 18.41
N PRO A 118 13.95 7.76 17.82
CA PRO A 118 15.39 7.71 17.83
C PRO A 118 15.96 8.02 19.22
N PRO A 119 17.19 7.59 19.52
CA PRO A 119 17.83 7.93 20.79
C PRO A 119 18.11 9.44 20.84
N ARG A 120 17.95 10.05 22.01
CA ARG A 120 18.13 11.50 22.19
C ARG A 120 19.55 11.93 21.80
N SER A 121 19.67 12.92 20.91
CA SER A 121 20.96 13.50 20.56
C SER A 121 21.61 14.19 21.78
N LYS A 122 22.92 14.02 21.93
CA LYS A 122 23.74 14.75 22.91
C LYS A 122 24.33 16.04 22.34
N LYS A 123 24.18 16.29 21.03
CA LYS A 123 24.73 17.49 20.37
C LYS A 123 23.76 18.67 20.56
N PRO A 124 24.26 19.86 20.93
CA PRO A 124 23.42 21.06 20.93
C PRO A 124 22.96 21.39 19.50
N ASN A 125 21.85 22.12 19.38
CA ASN A 125 21.33 22.66 18.11
C ASN A 125 21.15 21.60 17.00
N THR A 126 20.62 20.42 17.34
CA THR A 126 20.37 19.34 16.38
C THR A 126 18.89 19.21 16.07
N LEU A 127 18.55 19.16 14.78
CA LEU A 127 17.25 18.70 14.29
C LEU A 127 17.28 17.17 14.21
N GLN A 128 16.29 16.52 14.82
CA GLN A 128 16.14 15.07 14.80
C GLN A 128 14.85 14.68 14.10
N ILE A 129 14.95 13.79 13.11
CA ILE A 129 13.82 13.28 12.32
C ILE A 129 13.44 11.91 12.87
N ALA A 130 12.14 11.67 12.99
CA ALA A 130 11.56 10.38 13.35
C ALA A 130 10.52 10.00 12.29
N LEU A 131 10.72 8.86 11.62
CA LEU A 131 9.80 8.39 10.60
C LEU A 131 8.59 7.67 11.21
N GLN A 132 7.43 7.85 10.57
CA GLN A 132 6.21 7.13 10.85
C GLN A 132 5.69 6.49 9.57
N THR A 133 5.59 5.18 9.59
CA THR A 133 4.98 4.38 8.52
C THR A 133 3.51 4.16 8.86
N ARG A 134 2.62 4.54 7.95
CA ARG A 134 1.17 4.33 8.06
C ARG A 134 0.72 3.48 6.87
N ILE A 135 0.23 2.28 7.14
CA ILE A 135 -0.24 1.34 6.11
C ILE A 135 -1.69 0.94 6.34
N LYS A 136 -2.36 0.55 5.26
CA LYS A 136 -3.74 0.08 5.32
C LYS A 136 -3.80 -1.30 5.97
N LEU A 137 -4.74 -1.48 6.88
CA LEU A 137 -5.06 -2.73 7.56
C LEU A 137 -6.50 -3.09 7.21
N PHE A 138 -6.69 -4.16 6.45
CA PHE A 138 -8.01 -4.63 6.03
C PHE A 138 -8.42 -5.79 6.94
N TYR A 139 -9.49 -5.62 7.70
CA TYR A 139 -10.17 -6.76 8.32
C TYR A 139 -11.02 -7.43 7.24
N ARG A 140 -10.75 -8.70 6.96
CA ARG A 140 -11.49 -9.52 6.00
C ARG A 140 -12.25 -10.59 6.77
N PRO A 141 -13.60 -10.54 6.86
CA PRO A 141 -14.36 -11.56 7.58
C PRO A 141 -14.34 -12.91 6.85
N LYS A 142 -14.56 -13.99 7.61
CA LYS A 142 -14.50 -15.38 7.12
C LYS A 142 -15.40 -15.64 5.90
N ALA A 143 -16.57 -15.00 5.86
CA ALA A 143 -17.55 -15.16 4.79
C ALA A 143 -17.05 -14.71 3.40
N ILE A 144 -15.98 -13.90 3.35
CA ILE A 144 -15.41 -13.37 2.11
C ILE A 144 -13.92 -13.66 1.99
N PHE A 145 -13.45 -14.75 2.60
CA PHE A 145 -12.08 -15.19 2.34
C PHE A 145 -11.89 -15.46 0.84
N ALA A 146 -10.77 -14.96 0.29
CA ALA A 146 -10.41 -15.22 -1.08
C ALA A 146 -10.21 -16.74 -1.25
N SER A 147 -11.07 -17.36 -2.06
CA SER A 147 -10.89 -18.75 -2.44
C SER A 147 -9.68 -18.87 -3.37
N ARG A 148 -9.17 -20.10 -3.59
CA ARG A 148 -8.15 -20.32 -4.64
C ARG A 148 -8.62 -19.80 -6.00
N THR A 149 -9.91 -19.96 -6.32
CA THR A 149 -10.52 -19.45 -7.54
C THR A 149 -10.52 -17.92 -7.62
N ASP A 150 -10.62 -17.20 -6.50
CA ASP A 150 -10.51 -15.73 -6.46
C ASP A 150 -9.07 -15.23 -6.60
N LEU A 151 -8.08 -16.09 -6.34
CA LEU A 151 -6.66 -15.79 -6.61
C LEU A 151 -6.32 -16.00 -8.09
N ASP A 152 -6.95 -17.00 -8.72
CA ASP A 152 -6.82 -17.26 -10.15
C ASP A 152 -7.65 -16.27 -10.99
N ASN A 153 -8.78 -15.78 -10.45
CA ASN A 153 -9.62 -14.73 -11.05
C ASN A 153 -9.76 -13.56 -10.06
N PRO A 154 -8.78 -12.64 -10.04
CA PRO A 154 -8.73 -11.53 -9.09
C PRO A 154 -10.05 -10.76 -9.06
N TRP A 155 -10.63 -10.57 -7.86
CA TRP A 155 -11.90 -9.84 -7.70
C TRP A 155 -11.86 -8.43 -8.28
N GLN A 156 -10.67 -7.83 -8.40
CA GLN A 156 -10.47 -6.52 -9.02
C GLN A 156 -10.90 -6.48 -10.50
N GLU A 157 -10.93 -7.63 -11.18
CA GLU A 157 -11.43 -7.75 -12.56
C GLU A 157 -12.95 -7.53 -12.66
N LYS A 158 -13.69 -7.65 -11.54
CA LYS A 158 -15.13 -7.34 -11.48
C LYS A 158 -15.41 -5.84 -11.47
N MET A 159 -14.38 -5.00 -11.42
CA MET A 159 -14.51 -3.54 -11.45
C MET A 159 -15.01 -3.10 -12.83
N THR A 160 -15.88 -2.09 -12.87
CA THR A 160 -16.36 -1.50 -14.13
C THR A 160 -16.16 0.00 -14.13
N LEU A 161 -16.13 0.61 -15.31
CA LEU A 161 -16.15 2.05 -15.49
C LEU A 161 -17.47 2.48 -16.13
N THR A 162 -17.97 3.64 -15.74
CA THR A 162 -19.12 4.28 -16.38
C THR A 162 -18.78 5.71 -16.73
N ARG A 163 -18.79 6.04 -18.02
CA ARG A 163 -18.53 7.39 -18.50
C ARG A 163 -19.70 8.31 -18.14
N GLN A 164 -19.39 9.40 -17.44
CA GLN A 164 -20.32 10.46 -17.06
C GLN A 164 -19.73 11.79 -17.50
N GLY A 165 -20.20 12.30 -18.65
CA GLY A 165 -19.60 13.47 -19.28
C GLY A 165 -18.13 13.23 -19.63
N ASP A 166 -17.24 14.09 -19.13
CA ASP A 166 -15.80 13.98 -19.34
C ASP A 166 -15.06 13.27 -18.18
N ARG A 167 -15.74 12.45 -17.39
CA ARG A 167 -15.11 11.64 -16.34
C ARG A 167 -15.61 10.21 -16.39
N TYR A 168 -14.83 9.30 -15.81
CA TYR A 168 -15.27 7.94 -15.52
C TYR A 168 -15.65 7.83 -14.05
N GLN A 169 -16.77 7.18 -13.76
CA GLN A 169 -17.08 6.64 -12.44
C GLN A 169 -16.55 5.20 -12.37
N VAL A 170 -15.73 4.91 -11.36
CA VAL A 170 -15.25 3.55 -11.06
C VAL A 170 -16.27 2.89 -10.15
N ASN A 171 -16.75 1.71 -10.53
CA ASN A 171 -17.70 0.93 -9.74
C ASN A 171 -17.02 -0.33 -9.18
N ASN A 172 -17.07 -0.49 -7.86
CA ASN A 172 -16.59 -1.66 -7.16
C ASN A 172 -17.79 -2.47 -6.62
N PRO A 173 -18.24 -3.52 -7.32
CA PRO A 173 -19.33 -4.37 -6.82
C PRO A 173 -18.86 -5.37 -5.76
N THR A 174 -17.56 -5.48 -5.50
CA THR A 174 -16.96 -6.52 -4.66
C THR A 174 -17.07 -6.20 -3.18
N PRO A 175 -16.94 -7.20 -2.28
CA PRO A 175 -16.87 -6.97 -0.85
C PRO A 175 -15.51 -6.45 -0.35
N TYR A 176 -14.56 -6.14 -1.24
CA TYR A 176 -13.19 -5.76 -0.90
C TYR A 176 -12.91 -4.29 -1.21
N TYR A 177 -11.97 -3.67 -0.50
CA TYR A 177 -11.42 -2.36 -0.87
C TYR A 177 -10.45 -2.51 -2.05
N ILE A 178 -10.61 -1.69 -3.08
CA ILE A 178 -9.71 -1.67 -4.25
C ILE A 178 -8.95 -0.34 -4.26
N THR A 179 -7.62 -0.40 -4.30
CA THR A 179 -6.78 0.81 -4.41
C THR A 179 -6.25 0.93 -5.83
N VAL A 180 -6.63 2.00 -6.53
CA VAL A 180 -6.13 2.35 -7.86
C VAL A 180 -5.02 3.40 -7.70
N VAL A 181 -3.84 3.11 -8.24
CA VAL A 181 -2.63 3.93 -8.08
C VAL A 181 -2.12 4.56 -9.36
N ASP A 182 -2.66 4.16 -10.50
CA ASP A 182 -2.36 4.75 -11.80
C ASP A 182 -3.53 4.52 -12.77
N ALA A 183 -3.67 5.43 -13.73
CA ALA A 183 -4.63 5.36 -14.81
C ALA A 183 -3.99 5.89 -16.10
N ALA A 184 -4.06 5.11 -17.17
CA ALA A 184 -3.42 5.40 -18.45
C ALA A 184 -4.38 5.13 -19.61
N SER A 185 -4.06 5.69 -20.79
CA SER A 185 -4.86 5.51 -22.00
C SER A 185 -4.59 4.21 -22.77
N GLN A 186 -3.54 3.49 -22.38
CA GLN A 186 -3.08 2.25 -22.99
C GLN A 186 -2.11 1.53 -22.06
N LEU A 187 -1.85 0.25 -22.35
CA LEU A 187 -0.91 -0.56 -21.59
C LEU A 187 0.50 0.05 -21.64
N LYS A 188 1.17 0.13 -20.48
CA LYS A 188 2.48 0.82 -20.32
C LYS A 188 2.48 2.29 -20.78
N GLY A 189 1.30 2.92 -20.89
CA GLY A 189 1.17 4.34 -21.15
C GLY A 189 1.63 5.21 -19.97
N LYS A 190 1.73 6.52 -20.20
CA LYS A 190 1.94 7.49 -19.11
C LYS A 190 0.64 7.67 -18.33
N THR A 191 0.76 7.90 -17.02
CA THR A 191 -0.33 8.35 -16.16
C THR A 191 -1.02 9.56 -16.80
N VAL A 192 -2.35 9.54 -16.86
CA VAL A 192 -3.12 10.68 -17.35
C VAL A 192 -2.94 11.89 -16.44
N VAL A 193 -3.00 13.08 -17.04
CA VAL A 193 -2.91 14.36 -16.30
C VAL A 193 -4.03 14.43 -15.26
N ASP A 194 -3.72 15.01 -14.11
CA ASP A 194 -4.62 15.18 -12.96
C ASP A 194 -5.13 13.88 -12.30
N PHE A 195 -4.57 12.72 -12.64
CA PHE A 195 -4.87 11.49 -11.91
C PHE A 195 -4.39 11.59 -10.45
N LYS A 196 -5.25 11.15 -9.53
CA LYS A 196 -5.00 11.03 -8.10
C LYS A 196 -5.31 9.59 -7.68
N PRO A 197 -4.38 8.91 -7.00
CA PRO A 197 -4.66 7.60 -6.42
C PRO A 197 -5.90 7.64 -5.54
N LEU A 198 -6.74 6.63 -5.66
CA LEU A 198 -7.97 6.51 -4.91
C LEU A 198 -8.16 5.11 -4.36
N MET A 199 -9.00 4.99 -3.35
CA MET A 199 -9.43 3.72 -2.82
C MET A 199 -10.95 3.67 -2.85
N ILE A 200 -11.49 2.62 -3.46
CA ILE A 200 -12.91 2.41 -3.63
C ILE A 200 -13.36 1.42 -2.56
N ALA A 201 -14.33 1.83 -1.73
CA ALA A 201 -14.89 1.00 -0.67
C ALA A 201 -15.70 -0.18 -1.24
N PRO A 202 -15.94 -1.24 -0.47
CA PRO A 202 -16.80 -2.35 -0.87
C PRO A 202 -18.18 -1.89 -1.31
N LYS A 203 -18.70 -2.47 -2.41
CA LYS A 203 -20.05 -2.20 -2.93
C LYS A 203 -20.33 -0.70 -3.14
N SER A 204 -19.34 0.05 -3.62
CA SER A 204 -19.41 1.50 -3.78
C SER A 204 -18.89 1.96 -5.15
N ASN A 205 -19.00 3.26 -5.41
CA ASN A 205 -18.47 3.89 -6.60
C ASN A 205 -17.81 5.23 -6.27
N VAL A 206 -16.83 5.62 -7.06
CA VAL A 206 -16.08 6.88 -6.91
C VAL A 206 -15.75 7.43 -8.29
N VAL A 207 -15.80 8.76 -8.45
CA VAL A 207 -15.38 9.42 -9.70
C VAL A 207 -13.86 9.36 -9.83
N LEU A 208 -13.39 8.83 -10.96
CA LEU A 208 -11.99 8.83 -11.35
C LEU A 208 -11.55 10.23 -11.73
N SER A 209 -10.43 10.67 -11.16
CA SER A 209 -9.73 11.88 -11.57
C SER A 209 -9.02 11.69 -12.92
N GLY A 210 -8.92 12.76 -13.70
CA GLY A 210 -8.47 12.70 -15.11
C GLY A 210 -9.67 12.72 -16.06
N SER A 211 -9.48 13.27 -17.26
CA SER A 211 -10.55 13.36 -18.25
C SER A 211 -10.79 12.01 -18.94
N ALA A 212 -12.05 11.73 -19.26
CA ALA A 212 -12.41 10.54 -20.04
C ALA A 212 -11.76 10.60 -21.43
N GLY A 213 -11.62 11.79 -22.01
CA GLY A 213 -10.87 11.98 -23.26
C GLY A 213 -9.39 11.58 -23.15
N ALA A 214 -8.72 11.92 -22.05
CA ALA A 214 -7.31 11.55 -21.84
C ALA A 214 -7.11 10.05 -21.60
N LEU A 215 -8.11 9.36 -21.03
CA LEU A 215 -8.10 7.91 -20.83
C LEU A 215 -8.43 7.12 -22.10
N GLY A 216 -8.95 7.78 -23.14
CA GLY A 216 -9.23 7.16 -24.43
C GLY A 216 -10.34 6.10 -24.39
N GLY A 217 -10.39 5.29 -25.44
CA GLY A 217 -11.41 4.23 -25.63
C GLY A 217 -11.09 2.90 -24.96
N ALA A 218 -9.87 2.70 -24.47
CA ALA A 218 -9.43 1.51 -23.74
C ALA A 218 -8.63 1.90 -22.48
N PRO A 219 -9.29 2.45 -21.45
CA PRO A 219 -8.62 2.85 -20.22
C PRO A 219 -7.86 1.69 -19.58
N VAL A 220 -6.71 1.96 -18.99
CA VAL A 220 -5.94 0.98 -18.22
C VAL A 220 -5.80 1.50 -16.79
N LEU A 221 -6.24 0.72 -15.80
CA LEU A 221 -6.08 1.04 -14.38
C LEU A 221 -5.07 0.12 -13.73
N THR A 222 -4.14 0.68 -12.99
CA THR A 222 -3.20 -0.10 -12.16
C THR A 222 -3.69 -0.10 -10.73
N TYR A 223 -3.89 -1.29 -10.15
CA TYR A 223 -4.34 -1.44 -8.77
C TYR A 223 -3.25 -2.05 -7.89
N VAL A 224 -3.40 -1.95 -6.56
CA VAL A 224 -2.52 -2.62 -5.60
C VAL A 224 -3.19 -3.88 -5.08
N ASN A 225 -2.56 -5.04 -5.26
CA ASN A 225 -3.04 -6.31 -4.70
C ASN A 225 -2.65 -6.49 -3.22
N ASP A 226 -3.05 -7.59 -2.59
CA ASP A 226 -2.78 -7.86 -1.17
C ASP A 226 -1.28 -7.93 -0.82
N TYR A 227 -0.44 -8.28 -1.80
CA TYR A 227 1.02 -8.38 -1.67
C TYR A 227 1.78 -7.09 -1.99
N GLY A 228 1.07 -6.00 -2.30
CA GLY A 228 1.68 -4.72 -2.70
C GLY A 228 2.14 -4.68 -4.16
N GLY A 229 1.90 -5.74 -4.93
CA GLY A 229 2.10 -5.77 -6.37
C GLY A 229 1.16 -4.82 -7.09
N ARG A 230 1.51 -4.45 -8.34
CA ARG A 230 0.78 -3.45 -9.14
C ARG A 230 0.31 -4.01 -10.48
N PRO A 231 -0.66 -4.94 -10.53
CA PRO A 231 -1.20 -5.45 -11.78
C PRO A 231 -2.03 -4.38 -12.51
N GLN A 232 -2.16 -4.55 -13.82
CA GLN A 232 -2.91 -3.64 -14.68
C GLN A 232 -4.20 -4.31 -15.14
N LEU A 233 -5.30 -3.56 -15.13
CA LEU A 233 -6.60 -3.95 -15.66
C LEU A 233 -6.83 -3.17 -16.94
N ILE A 234 -7.02 -3.87 -18.05
CA ILE A 234 -7.31 -3.27 -19.35
C ILE A 234 -8.82 -3.25 -19.51
N PHE A 235 -9.41 -2.08 -19.77
CA PHE A 235 -10.84 -1.95 -19.97
C PHE A 235 -11.20 -1.91 -21.45
N SER A 236 -12.30 -2.57 -21.81
CA SER A 236 -12.97 -2.42 -23.10
C SER A 236 -14.30 -1.70 -22.90
N CYS A 237 -14.53 -0.64 -23.67
CA CYS A 237 -15.70 0.22 -23.54
C CYS A 237 -16.71 0.00 -24.66
N SER A 238 -17.99 -0.19 -24.29
CA SER A 238 -19.15 -0.19 -25.18
C SER A 238 -20.10 0.93 -24.78
N GLY A 239 -20.17 1.98 -25.61
CA GLY A 239 -20.90 3.21 -25.27
C GLY A 239 -20.30 3.89 -24.04
N ASN A 240 -21.11 4.06 -23.00
CA ASN A 240 -20.69 4.69 -21.73
C ASN A 240 -20.25 3.66 -20.68
N HIS A 241 -20.24 2.35 -20.97
CA HIS A 241 -19.88 1.33 -19.99
C HIS A 241 -18.59 0.64 -20.40
N CYS A 242 -17.67 0.45 -19.46
CA CYS A 242 -16.45 -0.31 -19.69
C CYS A 242 -16.29 -1.43 -18.66
N GLN A 243 -15.85 -2.58 -19.14
CA GLN A 243 -15.58 -3.77 -18.34
C GLN A 243 -14.13 -4.20 -18.56
N VAL A 244 -13.56 -4.92 -17.60
CA VAL A 244 -12.21 -5.48 -17.74
C VAL A 244 -12.22 -6.49 -18.88
N ASN A 245 -11.25 -6.36 -19.78
CA ASN A 245 -10.98 -7.33 -20.82
C ASN A 245 -10.08 -8.44 -20.27
N TYR A 246 -10.42 -9.69 -20.57
CA TYR A 246 -9.72 -10.89 -20.10
C TYR A 246 -8.68 -11.41 -21.11
N ASP A 247 -8.57 -10.75 -22.28
CA ASP A 247 -7.68 -11.14 -23.39
C ASP A 247 -6.25 -10.58 -23.28
#